data_AF-A0AAW0XLG7-F1
#
_entry.id   AF-A0AAW0XLG7-F1
#
_cell.length_a   1.000
_cell.length_b   1.000
_cell.length_c   1.000
_cell.angle_alpha   90.00
_cell.angle_beta   90.00
_cell.angle_gamma   90.00
#
_symmetry.space_group_name_H-M   'P 1'
#
loop_
_entity.id
_entity.type
_entity.pdbx_description
1 polymer ?
#
loop_
_entity_poly.entity_id
_entity_poly.type
_entity_poly.pdbx_seq_one_letter_code
_entity_poly.pdbx_strand_id
1 'polypeptide(L)'
;MAGKPILNGRDSVQKVLDTFRDRGGHLGEIATQYYGLLIENFECERSIYTAVEVTAGNKLFHHIVESDKIGTQILKEMNKQKLPGEVTFMPLNRLTVKDIDYPQTNDAIPMVSKLTYSQRYHKALKYIFGRTLICRNLEVATHLARSTRLDCVTLDGDQVSSKGSLTGGYFNTSRSRLEIQKTRSELRDQITSAETELRTLQDTLRNTEQEINKIVSEMQKTEIKNSKAKNLFEKVKTDIRLMKEEQSGLERTKQPKERSLTQLKANLEAMMATKEGLESELHQDLMATLSVQDQHEVDQLNDDIRRLTQENKEAFTRRMKLEADKNKLENLLTNNLNRRKDELMQALQEISVEDRKRQLEHSQSEIQRVDARVEEVAVQYKEVEKKVAEHQKKEKEFKI
;
A
#
# COMPACT_ATOMS: atom_id res chain seq x y z
N MET A 1 0.45 -50.80 -6.46
CA MET A 1 1.22 -49.80 -7.24
C MET A 1 1.14 -50.18 -8.71
N ALA A 2 0.93 -49.21 -9.61
CA ALA A 2 1.10 -49.46 -11.04
C ALA A 2 2.56 -49.88 -11.30
N GLY A 3 2.78 -50.80 -12.24
CA GLY A 3 4.14 -51.19 -12.60
C GLY A 3 4.93 -50.01 -13.16
N LYS A 4 6.23 -49.95 -12.87
CA LYS A 4 7.16 -48.94 -13.45
C LYS A 4 7.02 -48.80 -14.98
N PRO A 5 6.79 -49.87 -15.77
CA PRO A 5 6.54 -49.74 -17.21
C PRO A 5 5.30 -48.92 -17.56
N ILE A 6 4.21 -49.03 -16.79
CA ILE A 6 2.94 -48.31 -17.03
C ILE A 6 3.11 -46.82 -16.71
N LEU A 7 3.79 -46.50 -15.60
CA LEU A 7 4.05 -45.10 -15.22
C LEU A 7 4.94 -44.41 -16.26
N ASN A 8 6.03 -45.07 -16.66
CA ASN A 8 6.88 -44.57 -17.74
C ASN A 8 6.09 -44.43 -19.05
N GLY A 9 5.21 -45.39 -19.36
CA GLY A 9 4.35 -45.35 -20.54
C GLY A 9 3.42 -44.14 -20.56
N ARG A 10 2.80 -43.82 -19.42
CA ARG A 10 1.96 -42.63 -19.25
C ARG A 10 2.75 -41.35 -19.57
N ASP A 11 3.93 -41.21 -18.97
CA ASP A 11 4.74 -40.00 -19.12
C ASP A 11 5.31 -39.88 -20.55
N SER A 12 5.63 -41.01 -21.18
CA SER A 12 6.02 -41.09 -22.59
C SER A 12 4.90 -40.67 -23.54
N VAL A 13 3.65 -41.10 -23.29
CA VAL A 13 2.48 -40.67 -24.07
C VAL A 13 2.25 -39.17 -23.90
N GLN A 14 2.37 -38.65 -22.68
CA GLN A 14 2.24 -37.22 -22.43
C GLN A 14 3.26 -36.41 -23.25
N LYS A 15 4.53 -36.83 -23.24
CA LYS A 15 5.59 -36.19 -24.03
C LYS A 15 5.32 -36.20 -25.54
N VAL A 16 4.77 -37.30 -26.06
CA VAL A 16 4.36 -37.40 -27.47
C VAL A 16 3.21 -36.44 -27.77
N LEU A 17 2.20 -36.37 -26.89
CA LEU A 17 1.07 -35.46 -27.03
C LEU A 17 1.50 -33.99 -26.99
N ASP A 18 2.44 -33.64 -26.13
CA ASP A 18 3.00 -32.28 -26.07
C ASP A 18 3.76 -31.97 -27.36
N THR A 19 4.55 -32.91 -27.88
CA THR A 19 5.20 -32.77 -29.21
C THR A 19 4.18 -32.56 -30.34
N PHE A 20 3.04 -33.24 -30.28
CA PHE A 20 1.97 -33.09 -31.27
C PHE A 20 1.28 -31.73 -31.17
N ARG A 21 1.07 -31.21 -29.95
CA ARG A 21 0.54 -29.87 -29.72
C ARG A 21 1.48 -28.78 -30.22
N ASP A 22 2.78 -28.91 -29.92
CA ASP A 22 3.79 -27.93 -30.33
C ASP A 22 3.97 -27.85 -31.85
N ARG A 23 3.88 -28.98 -32.55
CA ARG A 23 4.01 -29.04 -34.02
C ARG A 23 2.79 -28.47 -34.76
N GLY A 24 1.64 -28.37 -34.09
CA GLY A 24 0.41 -27.83 -34.67
C GLY A 24 -0.13 -28.62 -35.88
N GLY A 25 -1.13 -28.04 -36.56
CA GLY A 25 -1.78 -28.64 -37.73
C GLY A 25 -2.49 -29.97 -37.42
N HIS A 26 -2.39 -30.93 -38.34
CA HIS A 26 -3.06 -32.23 -38.21
C HIS A 26 -2.59 -33.04 -36.99
N LEU A 27 -1.33 -32.87 -36.55
CA LEU A 27 -0.83 -33.50 -35.33
C LEU A 27 -1.49 -32.92 -34.07
N GLY A 28 -1.82 -31.63 -34.07
CA GLY A 28 -2.59 -31.00 -33.00
C GLY A 28 -3.99 -31.58 -32.86
N GLU A 29 -4.67 -31.87 -33.97
CA GLU A 29 -6.00 -32.52 -33.98
C GLU A 29 -5.97 -33.95 -33.42
N ILE A 30 -4.86 -34.66 -33.62
CA ILE A 30 -4.67 -36.01 -33.07
C ILE A 30 -4.59 -35.94 -31.54
N ALA A 31 -3.96 -34.89 -30.99
CA ALA A 31 -3.86 -34.69 -29.55
C ALA A 31 -5.21 -34.38 -28.88
N THR A 32 -6.19 -33.81 -29.60
CA THR A 32 -7.54 -33.56 -29.06
C THR A 32 -8.44 -34.80 -29.10
N GLN A 33 -8.08 -35.79 -29.92
CA GLN A 33 -8.77 -37.09 -30.02
C GLN A 33 -8.26 -38.15 -29.02
N TYR A 34 -7.39 -37.73 -28.11
CA TYR A 34 -6.96 -38.50 -26.95
C TYR A 34 -7.73 -38.05 -25.72
N TYR A 35 -8.37 -38.99 -25.01
CA TYR A 35 -9.27 -38.68 -23.89
C TYR A 35 -8.66 -38.94 -22.50
N GLY A 36 -7.39 -39.33 -22.42
CA GLY A 36 -6.75 -39.63 -21.14
C GLY A 36 -6.87 -41.09 -20.72
N LEU A 37 -6.56 -41.35 -19.46
CA LEU A 37 -6.60 -42.68 -18.87
C LEU A 37 -8.02 -43.06 -18.46
N LEU A 38 -8.33 -44.36 -18.40
CA LEU A 38 -9.62 -44.83 -17.92
C LEU A 38 -9.95 -44.27 -16.52
N ILE A 39 -8.98 -44.29 -15.60
CA ILE A 39 -9.12 -43.78 -14.23
C ILE A 39 -9.47 -42.27 -14.13
N GLU A 40 -9.27 -41.52 -15.21
CA GLU A 40 -9.57 -40.08 -15.29
C GLU A 40 -10.98 -39.81 -15.86
N ASN A 41 -11.67 -40.83 -16.39
CA ASN A 41 -12.88 -40.68 -17.20
C ASN A 41 -14.13 -41.31 -16.57
N PHE A 42 -14.10 -41.66 -15.29
CA PHE A 42 -15.27 -42.08 -14.52
C PHE A 42 -15.11 -41.74 -13.03
N GLU A 43 -16.24 -41.69 -12.33
CA GLU A 43 -16.31 -41.51 -10.88
C GLU A 43 -17.15 -42.62 -10.24
N CYS A 44 -16.91 -42.87 -8.95
CA CYS A 44 -17.66 -43.85 -8.17
C CYS A 44 -17.67 -43.50 -6.68
N GLU A 45 -18.52 -44.15 -5.90
CA GLU A 45 -18.55 -44.00 -4.46
C GLU A 45 -17.33 -44.67 -3.79
N ARG A 46 -16.85 -44.07 -2.70
CA ARG A 46 -15.69 -44.61 -1.93
C ARG A 46 -15.91 -46.04 -1.43
N SER A 47 -17.17 -46.40 -1.16
CA SER A 47 -17.60 -47.74 -0.73
C SER A 47 -17.23 -48.85 -1.72
N ILE A 48 -17.09 -48.53 -3.01
CA ILE A 48 -16.83 -49.52 -4.07
C ILE A 48 -15.42 -49.38 -4.68
N TYR A 49 -14.55 -48.54 -4.12
CA TYR A 49 -13.21 -48.30 -4.66
C TYR A 49 -12.41 -49.61 -4.77
N THR A 50 -12.38 -50.41 -3.71
CA THR A 50 -11.65 -51.69 -3.70
C THR A 50 -12.17 -52.63 -4.78
N ALA A 51 -13.49 -52.80 -4.88
CA ALA A 51 -14.12 -53.64 -5.90
C ALA A 51 -13.76 -53.20 -7.33
N VAL A 52 -13.81 -51.89 -7.61
CA VAL A 52 -13.48 -51.31 -8.92
C VAL A 52 -11.99 -51.46 -9.23
N GLU A 53 -11.12 -51.21 -8.25
CA GLU A 53 -9.67 -51.31 -8.42
C GLU A 53 -9.20 -52.74 -8.68
N VAL A 54 -9.78 -53.72 -7.98
CA VAL A 54 -9.46 -55.14 -8.20
C VAL A 54 -9.96 -55.57 -9.57
N THR A 55 -11.19 -55.19 -9.93
CA THR A 55 -11.81 -55.57 -11.20
C THR A 55 -11.04 -55.06 -12.40
N ALA A 56 -10.66 -53.77 -12.39
CA ALA A 56 -9.92 -53.17 -13.50
C ALA A 56 -8.42 -53.45 -13.42
N GLY A 57 -7.83 -53.53 -12.22
CA GLY A 57 -6.39 -53.75 -12.04
C GLY A 57 -5.54 -52.72 -12.78
N ASN A 58 -4.71 -53.21 -13.72
CA ASN A 58 -3.89 -52.33 -14.57
C ASN A 58 -4.67 -51.69 -15.73
N LYS A 59 -5.88 -52.17 -16.02
CA LYS A 59 -6.75 -51.60 -17.07
C LYS A 59 -7.23 -50.19 -16.74
N LEU A 60 -7.16 -49.78 -15.46
CA LEU A 60 -7.36 -48.39 -15.03
C LEU A 60 -6.43 -47.40 -15.76
N PHE A 61 -5.25 -47.86 -16.18
CA PHE A 61 -4.25 -47.04 -16.86
C PHE A 61 -4.26 -47.24 -18.39
N HIS A 62 -5.32 -47.84 -18.94
CA HIS A 62 -5.49 -47.89 -20.38
C HIS A 62 -5.91 -46.52 -20.92
N HIS A 63 -5.37 -46.14 -22.06
CA HIS A 63 -5.58 -44.86 -22.70
C HIS A 63 -6.79 -44.90 -23.62
N ILE A 64 -7.78 -44.03 -23.41
CA ILE A 64 -8.97 -43.95 -24.27
C ILE A 64 -8.68 -43.02 -25.45
N VAL A 65 -8.93 -43.50 -26.67
CA VAL A 65 -8.75 -42.73 -27.91
C VAL A 65 -9.95 -42.91 -28.84
N GLU A 66 -10.23 -41.91 -29.67
CA GLU A 66 -11.36 -41.96 -30.62
C GLU A 66 -11.24 -43.14 -31.59
N SER A 67 -10.05 -43.34 -32.16
CA SER A 67 -9.82 -44.40 -33.14
C SER A 67 -8.48 -45.12 -33.00
N ASP A 68 -8.42 -46.34 -33.55
CA ASP A 68 -7.22 -47.16 -33.68
C ASP A 68 -6.09 -46.46 -34.45
N LYS A 69 -6.43 -45.57 -35.40
CA LYS A 69 -5.45 -44.74 -36.11
C LYS A 69 -4.68 -43.81 -35.16
N ILE A 70 -5.39 -43.15 -34.24
CA ILE A 70 -4.81 -42.23 -33.25
C ILE A 70 -3.86 -42.99 -32.32
N GLY A 71 -4.30 -44.10 -31.73
CA GLY A 71 -3.45 -44.93 -30.87
C GLY A 71 -2.19 -45.43 -31.58
N THR A 72 -2.33 -45.87 -32.84
CA THR A 72 -1.19 -46.32 -33.67
C THR A 72 -0.20 -45.19 -33.94
N GLN A 73 -0.68 -43.97 -34.18
CA GLN A 73 0.18 -42.84 -34.46
C GLN A 73 0.97 -42.38 -33.23
N ILE A 74 0.32 -42.36 -32.06
CA ILE A 74 1.01 -42.09 -30.79
C ILE A 74 2.09 -43.15 -30.54
N LEU A 75 1.79 -44.44 -30.75
CA LEU A 75 2.78 -45.51 -30.64
C LEU A 75 3.95 -45.37 -31.62
N LYS A 76 3.68 -45.00 -32.87
CA LYS A 76 4.73 -44.78 -33.88
C LYS A 76 5.69 -43.68 -33.45
N GLU A 77 5.17 -42.54 -32.98
CA GLU A 77 6.02 -41.44 -32.53
C GLU A 77 6.77 -41.80 -31.23
N MET A 78 6.12 -42.49 -30.29
CA MET A 78 6.75 -42.99 -29.06
C MET A 78 7.96 -43.90 -29.37
N ASN A 79 7.79 -44.83 -30.32
CA ASN A 79 8.85 -45.73 -30.76
C ASN A 79 9.95 -45.00 -31.53
N LYS A 80 9.59 -44.02 -32.38
CA LYS A 80 10.54 -43.18 -33.12
C LYS A 80 11.44 -42.39 -32.16
N GLN A 81 10.87 -41.90 -31.06
CA GLN A 81 11.59 -41.19 -30.01
C GLN A 81 12.28 -42.12 -28.99
N LYS A 82 12.16 -43.44 -29.15
CA LYS A 82 12.71 -44.47 -28.23
C LYS A 82 12.32 -44.23 -26.76
N LEU A 83 11.09 -43.80 -26.53
CA LEU A 83 10.62 -43.50 -25.18
C LEU A 83 10.31 -44.79 -24.39
N PRO A 84 10.61 -44.84 -23.08
CA PRO A 84 10.41 -46.04 -22.27
C PRO A 84 8.95 -46.22 -21.85
N GLY A 85 8.53 -47.47 -21.68
CA GLY A 85 7.25 -47.81 -21.05
C GLY A 85 6.36 -48.71 -21.88
N GLU A 86 5.28 -49.16 -21.26
CA GLU A 86 4.25 -49.99 -21.88
C GLU A 86 2.91 -49.26 -21.80
N VAL A 87 2.21 -49.20 -22.93
CA VAL A 87 0.94 -48.49 -23.04
C VAL A 87 -0.07 -49.35 -23.76
N THR A 88 -1.31 -49.30 -23.30
CA THR A 88 -2.43 -49.98 -23.93
C THR A 88 -3.49 -48.96 -24.29
N PHE A 89 -3.89 -48.96 -25.56
CA PHE A 89 -4.92 -48.05 -26.07
C PHE A 89 -6.26 -48.77 -26.20
N MET A 90 -7.34 -48.06 -25.89
CA MET A 90 -8.73 -48.48 -26.02
C MET A 90 -9.43 -47.61 -27.07
N PRO A 91 -9.34 -48.00 -28.36
CA PRO A 91 -9.96 -47.25 -29.45
C PRO A 91 -11.48 -47.44 -29.46
N LEU A 92 -12.23 -46.35 -29.25
CA LEU A 92 -13.70 -46.36 -29.16
C LEU A 92 -14.37 -46.88 -30.43
N ASN A 93 -13.76 -46.67 -31.60
CA ASN A 93 -14.27 -47.18 -32.88
C ASN A 93 -14.16 -48.71 -33.05
N ARG A 94 -13.24 -49.39 -32.36
CA ARG A 94 -13.02 -50.85 -32.46
C ARG A 94 -13.60 -51.63 -31.29
N LEU A 95 -13.83 -50.98 -30.14
CA LEU A 95 -14.39 -51.66 -28.98
C LEU A 95 -15.79 -52.18 -29.29
N THR A 96 -15.94 -53.50 -29.16
CA THR A 96 -17.22 -54.19 -29.25
C THR A 96 -17.67 -54.58 -27.86
N VAL A 97 -18.88 -54.17 -27.49
CA VAL A 97 -19.52 -54.51 -26.23
C VAL A 97 -20.83 -55.19 -26.53
N LYS A 98 -21.11 -56.31 -25.87
CA LYS A 98 -22.38 -56.99 -25.95
C LYS A 98 -23.31 -56.45 -24.88
N ASP A 99 -24.60 -56.39 -25.17
CA ASP A 99 -25.60 -56.22 -24.14
C ASP A 99 -25.66 -57.50 -23.31
N ILE A 100 -25.58 -57.31 -22.00
CA ILE A 100 -25.58 -58.38 -21.01
C ILE A 100 -26.87 -58.22 -20.24
N ASP A 101 -27.66 -59.27 -20.21
CA ASP A 101 -28.81 -59.35 -19.32
C ASP A 101 -28.31 -59.67 -17.91
N TYR A 102 -28.54 -58.75 -16.98
CA TYR A 102 -28.05 -58.87 -15.62
C TYR A 102 -29.10 -59.58 -14.76
N PRO A 103 -28.67 -60.47 -13.84
CA PRO A 103 -29.60 -61.15 -12.95
C PRO A 103 -30.35 -60.13 -12.09
N GLN A 104 -31.68 -60.26 -12.02
CA GLN A 104 -32.53 -59.46 -11.13
C GLN A 104 -32.52 -60.09 -9.74
N THR A 105 -31.44 -59.87 -8.99
CA THR A 105 -31.29 -60.37 -7.62
C THR A 105 -30.96 -59.24 -6.65
N ASN A 106 -31.42 -59.34 -5.40
CA ASN A 106 -31.14 -58.33 -4.37
C ASN A 106 -29.72 -58.44 -3.79
N ASP A 107 -28.99 -59.50 -4.13
CA ASP A 107 -27.68 -59.82 -3.55
C ASP A 107 -26.51 -59.47 -4.47
N ALA A 108 -26.79 -58.98 -5.69
CA ALA A 108 -25.78 -58.51 -6.62
C ALA A 108 -26.25 -57.32 -7.46
N ILE A 109 -25.31 -56.44 -7.80
CA ILE A 109 -25.55 -55.27 -8.64
C ILE A 109 -24.51 -55.18 -9.75
N PRO A 110 -24.86 -54.77 -10.98
CA PRO A 110 -23.88 -54.57 -12.04
C PRO A 110 -22.93 -53.43 -11.69
N MET A 111 -21.61 -53.67 -11.74
CA MET A 111 -20.61 -52.65 -11.37
C MET A 111 -20.77 -51.39 -12.22
N VAL A 112 -20.98 -51.54 -13.53
CA VAL A 112 -21.16 -50.43 -14.47
C VAL A 112 -22.33 -49.50 -14.12
N SER A 113 -23.33 -49.98 -13.38
CA SER A 113 -24.48 -49.17 -12.95
C SER A 113 -24.17 -48.23 -11.79
N LYS A 114 -23.05 -48.45 -11.08
CA LYS A 114 -22.60 -47.64 -9.95
C LYS A 114 -21.44 -46.69 -10.31
N LEU A 115 -21.10 -46.61 -11.59
CA LEU A 115 -20.10 -45.70 -12.12
C LEU A 115 -20.77 -44.51 -12.80
N THR A 116 -20.29 -43.30 -12.52
CA THR A 116 -20.72 -42.06 -13.20
C THR A 116 -19.71 -41.74 -14.28
N TYR A 117 -20.13 -41.66 -15.54
CA TYR A 117 -19.26 -41.37 -16.67
C TYR A 117 -20.03 -40.76 -17.85
N SER A 118 -19.33 -40.07 -18.74
CA SER A 118 -19.91 -39.51 -19.97
C SER A 118 -20.28 -40.61 -20.97
N GLN A 119 -21.41 -40.44 -21.67
CA GLN A 119 -21.91 -41.40 -22.67
C GLN A 119 -20.88 -41.72 -23.76
N ARG A 120 -19.98 -40.78 -24.06
CA ARG A 120 -18.86 -40.99 -25.00
C ARG A 120 -18.00 -42.20 -24.62
N TYR A 121 -17.77 -42.39 -23.33
CA TYR A 121 -16.89 -43.45 -22.82
C TYR A 121 -17.62 -44.75 -22.50
N HIS A 122 -18.94 -44.81 -22.72
CA HIS A 122 -19.77 -45.96 -22.38
C HIS A 122 -19.22 -47.29 -22.92
N LYS A 123 -18.74 -47.32 -24.17
CA LYS A 123 -18.12 -48.53 -24.76
C LYS A 123 -16.87 -48.99 -23.99
N ALA A 124 -16.00 -48.06 -23.59
CA ALA A 124 -14.80 -48.40 -22.82
C ALA A 124 -15.14 -48.90 -21.43
N LEU A 125 -16.05 -48.21 -20.71
CA LEU A 125 -16.43 -48.61 -19.36
C LEU A 125 -17.18 -49.94 -19.35
N LYS A 126 -18.09 -50.16 -20.30
CA LYS A 126 -18.81 -51.44 -20.43
C LYS A 126 -17.89 -52.59 -20.85
N TYR A 127 -16.85 -52.32 -21.64
CA TYR A 127 -15.84 -53.34 -21.98
C TYR A 127 -15.06 -53.83 -20.75
N ILE A 128 -14.75 -52.93 -19.81
CA ILE A 128 -13.98 -53.26 -18.60
C ILE A 128 -14.87 -53.80 -17.47
N PHE A 129 -15.98 -53.11 -17.19
CA PHE A 129 -16.81 -53.34 -16.00
C PHE A 129 -18.16 -53.99 -16.31
N GLY A 130 -18.56 -54.09 -17.59
CA GLY A 130 -19.88 -54.61 -17.96
C GLY A 130 -20.05 -56.11 -17.71
N ARG A 131 -18.96 -56.87 -17.53
CA ARG A 131 -19.02 -58.30 -17.21
C ARG A 131 -18.87 -58.60 -15.72
N THR A 132 -18.94 -57.59 -14.87
CA THR A 132 -18.66 -57.72 -13.43
C THR A 132 -19.86 -57.32 -12.57
N LEU A 133 -20.23 -58.20 -11.65
CA LEU A 133 -21.24 -57.99 -10.62
C LEU A 133 -20.58 -57.74 -9.25
N ILE A 134 -21.07 -56.75 -8.52
CA ILE A 134 -20.70 -56.53 -7.11
C ILE A 134 -21.68 -57.35 -6.26
N CYS A 135 -21.16 -58.28 -5.47
CA CYS A 135 -21.94 -59.20 -4.63
C CYS A 135 -21.77 -58.87 -3.15
N ARG A 136 -22.77 -59.23 -2.32
CA ARG A 136 -22.72 -58.99 -0.87
C ARG A 136 -21.61 -59.76 -0.15
N ASN A 137 -21.39 -61.02 -0.51
CA ASN A 137 -20.40 -61.91 0.10
C ASN A 137 -19.81 -62.89 -0.93
N LEU A 138 -18.78 -63.62 -0.52
CA LEU A 138 -18.02 -64.52 -1.38
C LEU A 138 -18.84 -65.76 -1.79
N GLU A 139 -19.72 -66.24 -0.91
CA GLU A 139 -20.59 -67.39 -1.20
C GLU A 139 -21.55 -67.07 -2.35
N VAL A 140 -22.21 -65.91 -2.29
CA VAL A 140 -23.10 -65.42 -3.36
C VAL A 140 -22.29 -65.18 -4.63
N ALA A 141 -21.10 -64.58 -4.54
CA ALA A 141 -20.23 -64.35 -5.69
C ALA A 141 -19.88 -65.66 -6.41
N THR A 142 -19.58 -66.72 -5.66
CA THR A 142 -19.25 -68.04 -6.22
C THR A 142 -20.45 -68.69 -6.92
N HIS A 143 -21.63 -68.62 -6.30
CA HIS A 143 -22.87 -69.15 -6.89
C HIS A 143 -23.28 -68.38 -8.17
N LEU A 144 -23.24 -67.05 -8.13
CA LEU A 144 -23.62 -66.19 -9.25
C LEU A 144 -22.64 -66.28 -10.42
N ALA A 145 -21.33 -66.36 -10.16
CA ALA A 145 -20.33 -66.50 -11.22
C ALA A 145 -20.54 -67.78 -12.04
N ARG A 146 -20.90 -68.89 -11.38
CA ARG A 146 -21.19 -70.17 -12.03
C ARG A 146 -22.49 -70.17 -12.82
N SER A 147 -23.55 -69.57 -12.28
CA SER A 147 -24.89 -69.58 -12.90
C SER A 147 -25.01 -68.60 -14.07
N THR A 148 -24.47 -67.39 -13.93
CA THR A 148 -24.65 -66.30 -14.90
C THR A 148 -23.51 -66.18 -15.91
N ARG A 149 -22.38 -66.87 -15.67
CA ARG A 149 -21.13 -66.72 -16.45
C ARG A 149 -20.62 -65.27 -16.51
N LEU A 150 -20.89 -64.50 -15.45
CA LEU A 150 -20.35 -63.17 -15.20
C LEU A 150 -19.29 -63.24 -14.10
N ASP A 151 -18.32 -62.34 -14.13
CA ASP A 151 -17.34 -62.23 -13.06
C ASP A 151 -18.01 -61.54 -11.86
N CYS A 152 -17.69 -61.98 -10.65
CA CYS A 152 -18.28 -61.45 -9.43
C CYS A 152 -17.18 -60.92 -8.51
N VAL A 153 -17.45 -59.85 -7.78
CA VAL A 153 -16.50 -59.24 -6.83
C VAL A 153 -17.24 -58.79 -5.56
N THR A 154 -16.64 -58.97 -4.40
CA THR A 154 -17.18 -58.43 -3.13
C THR A 154 -16.73 -56.99 -2.89
N LEU A 155 -17.36 -56.29 -1.94
CA LEU A 155 -16.90 -54.95 -1.54
C LEU A 155 -15.48 -54.96 -0.96
N ASP A 156 -15.09 -56.06 -0.33
CA ASP A 156 -13.77 -56.29 0.26
C ASP A 156 -12.69 -56.60 -0.79
N GLY A 157 -13.09 -56.85 -2.05
CA GLY A 157 -12.17 -57.07 -3.17
C GLY A 157 -11.88 -58.52 -3.50
N ASP A 158 -12.63 -59.48 -2.95
CA ASP A 158 -12.52 -60.87 -3.36
C ASP A 158 -13.24 -61.08 -4.70
N GLN A 159 -12.52 -61.61 -5.68
CA GLN A 159 -12.99 -61.80 -7.04
C GLN A 159 -13.16 -63.27 -7.38
N VAL A 160 -14.32 -63.61 -7.97
CA VAL A 160 -14.61 -64.89 -8.58
C VAL A 160 -14.79 -64.71 -10.07
N SER A 161 -13.93 -65.30 -10.88
CA SER A 161 -14.14 -65.31 -12.33
C SER A 161 -15.23 -66.31 -12.71
N SER A 162 -16.00 -65.97 -13.73
CA SER A 162 -16.87 -66.88 -14.49
C SER A 162 -16.17 -68.15 -14.98
N LYS A 163 -14.83 -68.15 -15.07
CA LYS A 163 -13.99 -69.31 -15.43
C LYS A 163 -13.53 -70.14 -14.24
N GLY A 164 -13.92 -69.78 -13.02
CA GLY A 164 -13.64 -70.55 -11.80
C GLY A 164 -12.36 -70.15 -11.04
N SER A 165 -11.64 -69.13 -11.48
CA SER A 165 -10.50 -68.60 -10.70
C SER A 165 -10.97 -67.72 -9.56
N LEU A 166 -10.39 -67.91 -8.37
CA LEU A 166 -10.62 -67.12 -7.17
C LEU A 166 -9.38 -66.29 -6.87
N THR A 167 -9.56 -64.99 -6.66
CA THR A 167 -8.48 -64.06 -6.32
C THR A 167 -8.93 -63.23 -5.12
N GLY A 168 -8.13 -63.21 -4.05
CA GLY A 168 -8.43 -62.43 -2.84
C GLY A 168 -7.15 -62.05 -2.10
N GLY A 169 -7.27 -61.21 -1.07
CA GLY A 169 -6.14 -60.77 -0.26
C GLY A 169 -6.42 -59.52 0.56
N TYR A 170 -5.42 -59.09 1.34
CA TYR A 170 -5.53 -57.86 2.13
C TYR A 170 -5.28 -56.61 1.26
N PHE A 171 -6.30 -55.76 1.16
CA PHE A 171 -6.21 -54.49 0.44
C PHE A 171 -5.99 -53.33 1.42
N ASN A 172 -4.84 -52.69 1.31
CA ASN A 172 -4.56 -51.50 2.10
C ASN A 172 -5.24 -50.28 1.46
N THR A 173 -6.28 -49.77 2.11
CA THR A 173 -7.06 -48.61 1.67
C THR A 173 -6.19 -47.36 1.49
N SER A 174 -5.14 -47.16 2.30
CA SER A 174 -4.21 -46.02 2.16
C SER A 174 -3.43 -45.99 0.84
N ARG A 175 -3.42 -47.10 0.07
CA ARG A 175 -2.79 -47.21 -1.24
C ARG A 175 -3.80 -47.31 -2.39
N SER A 176 -5.06 -46.91 -2.15
CA SER A 176 -6.10 -46.85 -3.18
C SER A 176 -5.66 -45.92 -4.32
N ARG A 177 -5.68 -46.46 -5.54
CA ARG A 177 -5.34 -45.73 -6.77
C ARG A 177 -6.40 -44.68 -7.09
N LEU A 178 -7.68 -45.00 -6.86
CA LEU A 178 -8.82 -44.11 -7.10
C LEU A 178 -8.82 -42.94 -6.11
N GLU A 179 -8.49 -43.19 -4.84
CA GLU A 179 -8.38 -42.13 -3.85
C GLU A 179 -7.24 -41.16 -4.20
N ILE A 180 -6.05 -41.68 -4.51
CA ILE A 180 -4.92 -40.85 -4.96
C ILE A 180 -5.27 -40.06 -6.23
N GLN A 181 -5.98 -40.69 -7.18
CA GLN A 181 -6.41 -40.02 -8.40
C GLN A 181 -7.41 -38.89 -8.12
N LYS A 182 -8.36 -39.10 -7.22
CA LYS A 182 -9.33 -38.09 -6.81
C LYS A 182 -8.63 -36.89 -6.16
N THR A 183 -7.76 -37.15 -5.18
CA THR A 183 -6.96 -36.10 -4.53
C THR A 183 -6.09 -35.35 -5.53
N ARG A 184 -5.48 -36.06 -6.49
CA ARG A 184 -4.70 -35.45 -7.58
C ARG A 184 -5.56 -34.55 -8.46
N SER A 185 -6.80 -34.93 -8.76
CA SER A 185 -7.73 -34.10 -9.55
C SER A 185 -8.09 -32.83 -8.78
N GLU A 186 -8.50 -32.97 -7.52
CA GLU A 186 -8.86 -31.84 -6.65
C GLU A 186 -7.69 -30.85 -6.50
N LEU A 187 -6.46 -31.35 -6.30
CA LEU A 187 -5.26 -30.51 -6.24
C LEU A 187 -4.97 -29.79 -7.55
N ARG A 188 -5.22 -30.43 -8.70
CA ARG A 188 -5.05 -29.78 -10.01
C ARG A 188 -6.06 -28.68 -10.21
N ASP A 189 -7.32 -28.90 -9.85
CA ASP A 189 -8.37 -27.89 -9.96
C ASP A 189 -8.05 -26.69 -9.06
N GLN A 190 -7.55 -26.94 -7.85
CA GLN A 190 -7.05 -25.87 -6.95
C GLN A 190 -5.87 -25.10 -7.56
N ILE A 191 -4.89 -25.79 -8.16
CA ILE A 191 -3.77 -25.14 -8.85
C ILE A 191 -4.28 -24.27 -9.99
N THR A 192 -5.18 -24.78 -10.84
CA THR A 192 -5.74 -24.01 -11.95
C THR A 192 -6.53 -22.79 -11.46
N SER A 193 -7.33 -22.92 -10.39
CA SER A 193 -8.02 -21.79 -9.76
C SER A 193 -7.01 -20.74 -9.28
N ALA A 194 -6.00 -21.15 -8.53
CA ALA A 194 -4.96 -20.26 -8.02
C ALA A 194 -4.17 -19.57 -9.14
N GLU A 195 -3.88 -20.27 -10.25
CA GLU A 195 -3.23 -19.69 -11.43
C GLU A 195 -4.13 -18.64 -12.11
N THR A 196 -5.44 -18.89 -12.20
CA THR A 196 -6.38 -17.90 -12.76
C THR A 196 -6.50 -16.68 -11.86
N GLU A 197 -6.60 -16.86 -10.54
CA GLU A 197 -6.62 -15.78 -9.56
C GLU A 197 -5.33 -14.96 -9.63
N LEU A 198 -4.16 -15.61 -9.69
CA LEU A 198 -2.88 -14.94 -9.84
C LEU A 198 -2.82 -14.07 -11.10
N ARG A 199 -3.30 -14.57 -12.25
CA ARG A 199 -3.37 -13.79 -13.49
C ARG A 199 -4.28 -12.57 -13.34
N THR A 200 -5.46 -12.74 -12.76
CA THR A 200 -6.37 -11.60 -12.54
C THR A 200 -5.75 -10.56 -11.60
N LEU A 201 -5.06 -10.99 -10.55
CA LEU A 201 -4.37 -10.10 -9.63
C LEU A 201 -3.23 -9.35 -10.33
N GLN A 202 -2.45 -10.02 -11.17
CA GLN A 202 -1.41 -9.39 -11.98
C GLN A 202 -1.98 -8.33 -12.93
N ASP A 203 -3.11 -8.60 -13.57
CA ASP A 203 -3.77 -7.62 -14.43
C ASP A 203 -4.31 -6.42 -13.64
N THR A 204 -4.90 -6.65 -12.46
CA THR A 204 -5.35 -5.56 -11.58
C THR A 204 -4.19 -4.72 -11.05
N LEU A 205 -3.06 -5.34 -10.70
CA LEU A 205 -1.85 -4.64 -10.27
C LEU A 205 -1.34 -3.74 -11.39
N ARG A 206 -1.24 -4.28 -12.62
CA ARG A 206 -0.80 -3.52 -13.79
C ARG A 206 -1.70 -2.32 -14.07
N ASN A 207 -3.01 -2.47 -13.95
CA ASN A 207 -3.97 -1.38 -14.12
C ASN A 207 -3.81 -0.32 -13.02
N THR A 208 -3.68 -0.75 -11.77
CA THR A 208 -3.47 0.15 -10.62
C THR A 208 -2.17 0.93 -10.76
N GLU A 209 -1.07 0.30 -11.21
CA GLU A 209 0.20 0.98 -11.50
C GLU A 209 0.06 2.04 -12.59
N GLN A 210 -0.73 1.77 -13.63
CA GLN A 210 -1.01 2.76 -14.68
C GLN A 210 -1.82 3.94 -14.15
N GLU A 211 -2.80 3.71 -13.27
CA GLU A 211 -3.57 4.77 -12.62
C GLU A 211 -2.69 5.62 -11.70
N ILE A 212 -1.83 4.99 -10.89
CA ILE A 212 -0.86 5.70 -10.06
C ILE A 212 0.02 6.60 -10.92
N ASN A 213 0.58 6.08 -12.03
CA ASN A 213 1.41 6.87 -12.92
C ASN A 213 0.66 8.07 -13.54
N LYS A 214 -0.63 7.92 -13.88
CA LYS A 214 -1.47 9.03 -14.34
C LYS A 214 -1.63 10.09 -13.25
N ILE A 215 -2.00 9.69 -12.03
CA ILE A 215 -2.20 10.60 -10.89
C ILE A 215 -0.90 11.32 -10.56
N VAL A 216 0.25 10.63 -10.54
CA VAL A 216 1.56 11.24 -10.31
C VAL A 216 1.89 12.29 -11.38
N SER A 217 1.60 12.00 -12.65
CA SER A 217 1.79 12.98 -13.74
C SER A 217 0.90 14.21 -13.57
N GLU A 218 -0.37 14.02 -13.18
CA GLU A 218 -1.29 15.13 -12.91
C GLU A 218 -0.89 15.95 -11.70
N MET A 219 -0.41 15.30 -10.64
CA MET A 219 0.14 15.94 -9.45
C MET A 219 1.33 16.83 -9.81
N GLN A 220 2.31 16.31 -10.56
CA GLN A 220 3.47 17.08 -11.03
C GLN A 220 3.06 18.28 -11.89
N LYS A 221 2.10 18.11 -12.81
CA LYS A 221 1.56 19.22 -13.61
C LYS A 221 0.93 20.30 -12.74
N THR A 222 0.17 19.89 -11.72
CA THR A 222 -0.51 20.80 -10.79
C THR A 222 0.49 21.52 -9.90
N GLU A 223 1.52 20.82 -9.42
CA GLU A 223 2.60 21.39 -8.62
C GLU A 223 3.38 22.46 -9.41
N ILE A 224 3.70 22.20 -10.68
CA ILE A 224 4.33 23.18 -11.57
C ILE A 224 3.44 24.41 -11.74
N LYS A 225 2.13 24.22 -11.97
CA LYS A 225 1.18 25.34 -12.09
C LYS A 225 1.10 26.15 -10.80
N ASN A 226 1.04 25.49 -9.65
CA ASN A 226 0.98 26.14 -8.35
C ASN A 226 2.27 26.93 -8.04
N SER A 227 3.44 26.34 -8.34
CA SER A 227 4.73 27.03 -8.20
C SER A 227 4.81 28.28 -9.08
N LYS A 228 4.36 28.19 -10.35
CA LYS A 228 4.27 29.36 -11.25
C LYS A 228 3.33 30.43 -10.70
N ALA A 229 2.15 30.05 -10.22
CA ALA A 229 1.18 30.97 -9.63
C ALA A 229 1.74 31.65 -8.38
N LYS A 230 2.41 30.90 -7.50
CA LYS A 230 3.06 31.42 -6.29
C LYS A 230 4.18 32.42 -6.63
N ASN A 231 5.02 32.10 -7.60
CA ASN A 231 6.07 33.01 -8.07
C ASN A 231 5.48 34.30 -8.67
N LEU A 232 4.39 34.19 -9.44
CA LEU A 232 3.69 35.37 -9.96
C LEU A 232 3.08 36.21 -8.84
N PHE A 233 2.47 35.56 -7.84
CA PHE A 233 1.89 36.24 -6.69
C PHE A 233 2.94 37.01 -5.90
N GLU A 234 4.10 36.42 -5.61
CA GLU A 234 5.18 37.11 -4.91
C GLU A 234 5.71 38.31 -5.72
N LYS A 235 5.84 38.20 -7.05
CA LYS A 235 6.20 39.33 -7.92
C LYS A 235 5.19 40.47 -7.85
N VAL A 236 3.90 40.16 -8.01
CA VAL A 236 2.84 41.17 -7.95
C VAL A 236 2.80 41.82 -6.55
N LYS A 237 3.02 41.04 -5.49
CA LYS A 237 3.09 41.55 -4.11
C LYS A 237 4.28 42.49 -3.91
N THR A 238 5.46 42.17 -4.46
CA THR A 238 6.60 43.09 -4.44
C THR A 238 6.34 44.36 -5.23
N ASP A 239 5.71 44.25 -6.40
CA ASP A 239 5.36 45.42 -7.24
C ASP A 239 4.36 46.34 -6.52
N ILE A 240 3.34 45.77 -5.88
CA ILE A 240 2.39 46.53 -5.05
C ILE A 240 3.11 47.26 -3.92
N ARG A 241 4.10 46.63 -3.27
CA ARG A 241 4.87 47.27 -2.20
C ARG A 241 5.69 48.45 -2.74
N LEU A 242 6.39 48.26 -3.86
CA LEU A 242 7.18 49.32 -4.49
C LEU A 242 6.29 50.49 -4.92
N MET A 243 5.14 50.22 -5.56
CA MET A 243 4.18 51.26 -5.93
C MET A 243 3.63 52.02 -4.72
N LYS A 244 3.39 51.34 -3.59
CA LYS A 244 2.98 52.01 -2.34
C LYS A 244 4.08 52.90 -1.76
N GLU A 245 5.33 52.46 -1.81
CA GLU A 245 6.48 53.26 -1.37
C GLU A 245 6.66 54.50 -2.27
N GLU A 246 6.55 54.34 -3.59
CA GLU A 246 6.57 55.44 -4.56
C GLU A 246 5.42 56.43 -4.32
N GLN A 247 4.19 55.92 -4.13
CA GLN A 247 3.02 56.74 -3.82
C GLN A 247 3.25 57.55 -2.54
N SER A 248 3.73 56.91 -1.47
CA SER A 248 4.06 57.62 -0.22
C SER A 248 5.18 58.66 -0.41
N GLY A 249 6.15 58.41 -1.28
CA GLY A 249 7.21 59.36 -1.61
C GLY A 249 6.67 60.59 -2.35
N LEU A 250 5.80 60.37 -3.34
CA LEU A 250 5.09 61.43 -4.05
C LEU A 250 4.22 62.26 -3.10
N GLU A 251 3.48 61.62 -2.19
CA GLU A 251 2.64 62.30 -1.19
C GLU A 251 3.48 63.23 -0.29
N ARG A 252 4.65 62.75 0.18
CA ARG A 252 5.58 63.52 1.01
C ARG A 252 6.18 64.72 0.27
N THR A 253 6.42 64.61 -1.03
CA THR A 253 7.00 65.70 -1.84
C THR A 253 5.96 66.69 -2.36
N LYS A 254 4.69 66.28 -2.46
CA LYS A 254 3.57 67.14 -2.86
C LYS A 254 3.36 68.29 -1.90
N GLN A 255 3.25 68.02 -0.59
CA GLN A 255 2.93 69.06 0.41
C GLN A 255 3.99 70.18 0.50
N PRO A 256 5.31 69.91 0.50
CA PRO A 256 6.33 70.95 0.44
C PRO A 256 6.29 71.76 -0.85
N LYS A 257 6.06 71.10 -2.00
CA LYS A 257 5.92 71.80 -3.28
C LYS A 257 4.70 72.72 -3.30
N GLU A 258 3.57 72.28 -2.75
CA GLU A 258 2.37 73.11 -2.60
C GLU A 258 2.64 74.32 -1.70
N ARG A 259 3.29 74.12 -0.54
CA ARG A 259 3.70 75.23 0.33
C ARG A 259 4.65 76.21 -0.36
N SER A 260 5.63 75.68 -1.09
CA SER A 260 6.59 76.49 -1.86
C SER A 260 5.88 77.31 -2.93
N LEU A 261 4.91 76.72 -3.65
CA LEU A 261 4.08 77.43 -4.63
C LEU A 261 3.31 78.58 -3.97
N THR A 262 2.67 78.34 -2.83
CA THR A 262 1.92 79.37 -2.09
C THR A 262 2.83 80.50 -1.61
N GLN A 263 4.01 80.17 -1.09
CA GLN A 263 5.00 81.17 -0.67
C GLN A 263 5.49 82.01 -1.86
N LEU A 264 5.80 81.39 -2.99
CA LEU A 264 6.20 82.08 -4.22
C LEU A 264 5.11 83.03 -4.71
N LYS A 265 3.84 82.63 -4.65
CA LYS A 265 2.70 83.50 -4.97
C LYS A 265 2.60 84.70 -4.03
N ALA A 266 2.68 84.48 -2.72
CA ALA A 266 2.63 85.56 -1.73
C ALA A 266 3.81 86.54 -1.88
N ASN A 267 5.02 86.02 -2.12
CA ASN A 267 6.19 86.85 -2.39
C ASN A 267 6.02 87.69 -3.67
N LEU A 268 5.41 87.11 -4.72
CA LEU A 268 5.12 87.81 -5.96
C LEU A 268 4.11 88.94 -5.74
N GLU A 269 3.02 88.69 -4.98
CA GLU A 269 2.03 89.71 -4.60
C GLU A 269 2.67 90.83 -3.76
N ALA A 270 3.50 90.49 -2.78
CA ALA A 270 4.23 91.47 -1.98
C ALA A 270 5.18 92.32 -2.85
N MET A 271 5.92 91.70 -3.78
CA MET A 271 6.77 92.42 -4.73
C MET A 271 5.96 93.37 -5.63
N MET A 272 4.79 92.94 -6.11
CA MET A 272 3.88 93.80 -6.87
C MET A 272 3.39 94.99 -6.03
N ALA A 273 2.97 94.76 -4.77
CA ALA A 273 2.54 95.82 -3.87
C ALA A 273 3.68 96.79 -3.53
N THR A 274 4.91 96.31 -3.31
CA THR A 274 6.08 97.18 -3.10
C THR A 274 6.43 97.99 -4.34
N LYS A 275 6.26 97.40 -5.53
CA LYS A 275 6.45 98.13 -6.79
C LYS A 275 5.44 99.27 -6.89
N GLU A 276 4.16 99.01 -6.62
CA GLU A 276 3.10 100.03 -6.61
C GLU A 276 3.35 101.10 -5.54
N GLY A 277 3.79 100.70 -4.35
CA GLY A 277 4.14 101.62 -3.25
C GLY A 277 5.31 102.54 -3.61
N LEU A 278 6.41 101.99 -4.15
CA LEU A 278 7.55 102.77 -4.61
C LEU A 278 7.20 103.67 -5.80
N GLU A 279 6.35 103.20 -6.71
CA GLU A 279 5.79 104.04 -7.78
C GLU A 279 4.98 105.19 -7.20
N SER A 280 4.19 104.98 -6.14
CA SER A 280 3.43 106.04 -5.46
C SER A 280 4.33 107.01 -4.67
N GLU A 281 5.35 106.52 -3.97
CA GLU A 281 6.28 107.32 -3.17
C GLU A 281 7.16 108.21 -4.06
N LEU A 282 7.53 107.76 -5.26
CA LEU A 282 8.24 108.57 -6.25
C LEU A 282 7.46 109.85 -6.64
N HIS A 283 6.14 109.90 -6.37
CA HIS A 283 5.26 111.02 -6.69
C HIS A 283 4.93 111.92 -5.47
N GLN A 284 5.59 111.78 -4.32
CA GLN A 284 5.35 112.63 -3.13
C GLN A 284 6.61 113.36 -2.63
N ASP A 285 6.44 114.61 -2.15
CA ASP A 285 7.51 115.48 -1.63
C ASP A 285 7.83 115.18 -0.14
N LEU A 286 9.12 115.05 0.18
CA LEU A 286 9.63 114.57 1.47
C LEU A 286 9.50 115.62 2.60
N MET A 287 8.60 115.41 3.55
CA MET A 287 8.49 116.23 4.77
C MET A 287 9.28 115.61 5.93
N ALA A 288 10.32 116.32 6.38
CA ALA A 288 11.21 115.91 7.47
C ALA A 288 10.97 116.74 8.73
N THR A 289 10.18 116.23 9.68
CA THR A 289 10.40 116.33 11.15
C THR A 289 9.31 115.58 11.92
N LEU A 290 9.71 114.68 12.84
CA LEU A 290 8.80 113.96 13.75
C LEU A 290 8.19 114.91 14.78
N SER A 291 6.89 114.73 15.06
CA SER A 291 6.13 115.44 16.09
C SER A 291 6.38 114.85 17.49
N VAL A 292 6.15 115.64 18.54
CA VAL A 292 6.26 115.21 19.96
C VAL A 292 5.34 114.03 20.29
N GLN A 293 4.25 113.84 19.52
CA GLN A 293 3.38 112.66 19.61
C GLN A 293 4.06 111.38 19.12
N ASP A 294 4.83 111.47 18.03
CA ASP A 294 5.56 110.33 17.48
C ASP A 294 6.67 109.89 18.45
N GLN A 295 7.27 110.84 19.18
CA GLN A 295 8.26 110.54 20.22
C GLN A 295 7.66 109.74 21.38
N HIS A 296 6.41 110.06 21.78
CA HIS A 296 5.73 109.35 22.86
C HIS A 296 5.27 107.94 22.44
N GLU A 297 4.82 107.79 21.19
CA GLU A 297 4.47 106.49 20.62
C GLU A 297 5.72 105.60 20.46
N VAL A 298 6.86 106.18 20.08
CA VAL A 298 8.16 105.48 20.05
C VAL A 298 8.58 105.01 21.44
N ASP A 299 8.37 105.81 22.49
CA ASP A 299 8.68 105.39 23.87
C ASP A 299 7.77 104.25 24.35
N GLN A 300 6.46 104.33 24.08
CA GLN A 300 5.50 103.25 24.40
C GLN A 300 5.83 101.95 23.64
N LEU A 301 6.14 102.06 22.35
CA LEU A 301 6.55 100.92 21.53
C LEU A 301 7.87 100.33 22.02
N ASN A 302 8.81 101.14 22.51
CA ASN A 302 10.05 100.64 23.10
C ASN A 302 9.83 99.88 24.40
N ASP A 303 8.90 100.33 25.25
CA ASP A 303 8.52 99.61 26.47
C ASP A 303 7.79 98.30 26.14
N ASP A 304 6.92 98.29 25.14
CA ASP A 304 6.26 97.09 24.64
C ASP A 304 7.27 96.11 24.00
N ILE A 305 8.25 96.61 23.24
CA ILE A 305 9.36 95.81 22.69
C ILE A 305 10.13 95.16 23.83
N ARG A 306 10.44 95.88 24.91
CA ARG A 306 11.12 95.34 26.09
C ARG A 306 10.28 94.27 26.79
N ARG A 307 8.98 94.50 26.97
CA ARG A 307 8.07 93.50 27.56
C ARG A 307 8.00 92.24 26.70
N LEU A 308 7.75 92.39 25.40
CA LEU A 308 7.63 91.27 24.46
C LEU A 308 8.95 90.51 24.28
N THR A 309 10.11 91.18 24.32
CA THR A 309 11.40 90.47 24.28
C THR A 309 11.66 89.67 25.55
N GLN A 310 11.22 90.16 26.72
CA GLN A 310 11.30 89.41 27.98
C GLN A 310 10.37 88.18 27.95
N GLU A 311 9.11 88.36 27.54
CA GLU A 311 8.13 87.25 27.41
C GLU A 311 8.62 86.20 26.40
N ASN A 312 9.19 86.62 25.28
CA ASN A 312 9.73 85.71 24.26
C ASN A 312 10.96 84.95 24.78
N LYS A 313 11.85 85.58 25.55
CA LYS A 313 12.96 84.88 26.24
C LYS A 313 12.44 83.83 27.22
N GLU A 314 11.40 84.14 28.00
CA GLU A 314 10.80 83.18 28.93
C GLU A 314 10.10 82.02 28.21
N ALA A 315 9.36 82.30 27.13
CA ALA A 315 8.73 81.30 26.29
C ALA A 315 9.77 80.40 25.61
N PHE A 316 10.86 80.97 25.10
CA PHE A 316 11.98 80.24 24.51
C PHE A 316 12.66 79.32 25.53
N THR A 317 12.89 79.82 26.75
CA THR A 317 13.49 79.02 27.83
C THR A 317 12.59 77.86 28.25
N ARG A 318 11.26 78.10 28.33
CA ARG A 318 10.26 77.04 28.57
C ARG A 318 10.25 76.00 27.45
N ARG A 319 10.33 76.43 26.19
CA ARG A 319 10.38 75.53 25.03
C ARG A 319 11.63 74.65 25.06
N MET A 320 12.81 75.23 25.31
CA MET A 320 14.05 74.45 25.39
C MET A 320 14.03 73.42 26.52
N LYS A 321 13.44 73.73 27.68
CA LYS A 321 13.30 72.75 28.78
C LYS A 321 12.41 71.58 28.35
N LEU A 322 11.24 71.86 27.79
CA LEU A 322 10.32 70.82 27.31
C LEU A 322 10.93 69.96 26.19
N GLU A 323 11.71 70.57 25.29
CA GLU A 323 12.40 69.89 24.20
C GLU A 323 13.54 68.98 24.72
N ALA A 324 14.27 69.43 25.74
CA ALA A 324 15.27 68.61 26.43
C ALA A 324 14.63 67.42 27.17
N ASP A 325 13.49 67.63 27.83
CA ASP A 325 12.77 66.56 28.53
C ASP A 325 12.15 65.56 27.55
N LYS A 326 11.59 66.02 26.43
CA LYS A 326 11.16 65.16 25.32
C LYS A 326 12.30 64.28 24.83
N ASN A 327 13.47 64.87 24.53
CA ASN A 327 14.62 64.12 24.04
C ASN A 327 15.15 63.10 25.06
N LYS A 328 15.09 63.41 26.37
CA LYS A 328 15.44 62.43 27.43
C LYS A 328 14.47 61.25 27.44
N LEU A 329 13.17 61.51 27.38
CA LEU A 329 12.13 60.47 27.36
C LEU A 329 12.21 59.62 26.09
N GLU A 330 12.45 60.24 24.94
CA GLU A 330 12.58 59.56 23.65
C GLU A 330 13.83 58.66 23.61
N ASN A 331 14.94 59.10 24.20
CA ASN A 331 16.14 58.27 24.39
C ASN A 331 15.92 57.11 25.36
N LEU A 332 15.21 57.32 26.48
CA LEU A 332 14.88 56.24 27.42
C LEU A 332 13.99 55.19 26.77
N LEU A 333 12.99 55.61 25.98
CA LEU A 333 12.09 54.71 25.28
C LEU A 333 12.83 53.90 24.20
N THR A 334 13.62 54.58 23.37
CA THR A 334 14.21 53.97 22.18
C THR A 334 15.46 53.15 22.51
N ASN A 335 16.38 53.71 23.29
CA ASN A 335 17.67 53.08 23.53
C ASN A 335 17.67 52.10 24.72
N ASN A 336 16.75 52.26 25.67
CA ASN A 336 16.69 51.40 26.86
C ASN A 336 15.50 50.42 26.80
N LEU A 337 14.27 50.94 26.80
CA LEU A 337 13.08 50.09 26.95
C LEU A 337 12.79 49.21 25.73
N ASN A 338 12.84 49.78 24.52
CA ASN A 338 12.62 49.00 23.29
C ASN A 338 13.75 47.99 23.07
N ARG A 339 15.01 48.39 23.26
CA ARG A 339 16.15 47.47 23.18
C ARG A 339 16.03 46.33 24.19
N ARG A 340 15.62 46.62 25.43
CA ARG A 340 15.42 45.60 26.47
C ARG A 340 14.26 44.66 26.13
N LYS A 341 13.19 45.18 25.53
CA LYS A 341 12.07 44.37 25.01
C LYS A 341 12.52 43.44 23.90
N ASP A 342 13.32 43.93 22.95
CA ASP A 342 13.85 43.14 21.84
C ASP A 342 14.84 42.07 22.34
N GLU A 343 15.70 42.41 23.30
CA GLU A 343 16.59 41.45 23.99
C GLU A 343 15.78 40.34 24.69
N LEU A 344 14.71 40.70 25.40
CA LEU A 344 13.84 39.72 26.07
C LEU A 344 13.04 38.87 25.08
N MET A 345 12.59 39.45 23.96
CA MET A 345 11.93 38.72 22.88
C MET A 345 12.88 37.73 22.21
N GLN A 346 14.12 38.12 21.92
CA GLN A 346 15.14 37.21 21.39
C GLN A 346 15.47 36.10 22.38
N ALA A 347 15.65 36.42 23.67
CA ALA A 347 15.87 35.40 24.70
C ALA A 347 14.69 34.42 24.81
N LEU A 348 13.45 34.89 24.70
CA LEU A 348 12.26 34.02 24.65
C LEU A 348 12.21 33.14 23.39
N GLN A 349 12.73 33.61 22.27
CA GLN A 349 12.78 32.87 21.01
C GLN A 349 13.91 31.83 20.98
N GLU A 350 15.08 32.15 21.55
CA GLU A 350 16.20 31.20 21.70
C GLU A 350 15.91 30.09 22.74
N ILE A 351 15.12 30.39 23.78
CA ILE A 351 14.71 29.39 24.79
C ILE A 351 13.60 28.44 24.28
N SER A 352 13.14 28.59 23.03
CA SER A 352 11.96 27.89 22.52
C SER A 352 12.29 26.49 21.98
N VAL A 353 11.91 25.49 22.78
CA VAL A 353 11.67 24.07 22.45
C VAL A 353 12.90 23.14 22.41
N GLU A 354 13.98 23.45 21.69
CA GLU A 354 15.12 22.52 21.59
C GLU A 354 15.88 22.34 22.91
N ASP A 355 16.22 23.44 23.60
CA ASP A 355 17.00 23.38 24.85
C ASP A 355 16.17 22.87 26.03
N ARG A 356 14.86 23.16 26.06
CA ARG A 356 13.93 22.55 27.03
C ARG A 356 13.79 21.05 26.82
N LYS A 357 13.82 20.58 25.57
CA LYS A 357 13.78 19.14 25.26
C LYS A 357 15.09 18.46 25.65
N ARG A 358 16.25 19.09 25.39
CA ARG A 358 17.56 18.59 25.83
C ARG A 358 17.71 18.55 27.35
N GLN A 359 17.27 19.58 28.07
CA GLN A 359 17.26 19.57 29.53
C GLN A 359 16.31 18.52 30.10
N LEU A 360 15.13 18.34 29.50
CA LEU A 360 14.18 17.30 29.90
C LEU A 360 14.77 15.89 29.69
N GLU A 361 15.39 15.63 28.54
CA GLU A 361 16.07 14.36 28.24
C GLU A 361 17.25 14.12 29.21
N HIS A 362 18.04 15.16 29.52
CA HIS A 362 19.13 15.06 30.48
C HIS A 362 18.62 14.76 31.89
N SER A 363 17.61 15.48 32.38
CA SER A 363 17.00 15.25 33.69
C SER A 363 16.33 13.87 33.77
N GLN A 364 15.69 13.38 32.71
CA GLN A 364 15.15 12.01 32.67
C GLN A 364 16.26 10.95 32.75
N SER A 365 17.38 11.16 32.07
CA SER A 365 18.54 10.26 32.15
C SER A 365 19.20 10.24 33.54
N GLU A 366 19.26 11.39 34.21
CA GLU A 366 19.76 11.53 35.58
C GLU A 366 18.85 10.80 36.58
N ILE A 367 17.52 10.95 36.45
CA ILE A 367 16.55 10.23 37.28
C ILE A 367 16.72 8.72 37.14
N GLN A 368 16.85 8.20 35.91
CA GLN A 368 17.08 6.76 35.69
C GLN A 368 18.37 6.26 36.34
N ARG A 369 19.45 7.06 36.32
CA ARG A 369 20.71 6.71 37.01
C ARG A 369 20.56 6.71 38.51
N VAL A 370 19.83 7.67 39.07
CA VAL A 370 19.57 7.75 40.50
C VAL A 370 18.69 6.59 40.95
N ASP A 371 17.63 6.25 40.21
CA ASP A 371 16.76 5.11 40.52
C ASP A 371 17.54 3.78 40.50
N ALA A 372 18.39 3.56 39.50
CA ALA A 372 19.27 2.38 39.45
C ALA A 372 20.21 2.30 40.67
N ARG A 373 20.77 3.43 41.11
CA ARG A 373 21.59 3.50 42.34
C ARG A 373 20.77 3.25 43.59
N VAL A 374 19.53 3.73 43.66
CA VAL A 374 18.62 3.48 44.79
C VAL A 374 18.28 1.99 44.87
N GLU A 375 18.01 1.33 43.74
CA GLU A 375 17.80 -0.12 43.70
C GLU A 375 19.03 -0.89 44.15
N GLU A 376 20.23 -0.52 43.67
CA GLU A 376 21.49 -1.14 44.09
C GLU A 376 21.72 -1.00 45.61
N VAL A 377 21.53 0.21 46.15
CA VAL A 377 21.66 0.47 47.58
C VAL A 377 20.58 -0.25 48.38
N ALA A 378 19.36 -0.39 47.87
CA ALA A 378 18.29 -1.15 48.53
C ALA A 378 18.61 -2.65 48.61
N VAL A 379 19.24 -3.21 47.57
CA VAL A 379 19.73 -4.60 47.57
C VAL A 379 20.84 -4.76 48.61
N GLN A 380 21.82 -3.86 48.61
CA GLN A 380 22.90 -3.86 49.61
C GLN A 380 22.37 -3.70 51.04
N TYR A 381 21.37 -2.83 51.25
CA TYR A 381 20.72 -2.65 52.54
C TYR A 381 20.07 -3.94 53.02
N LYS A 382 19.30 -4.64 52.16
CA LYS A 382 18.70 -5.94 52.50
C LYS A 382 19.75 -7.00 52.83
N GLU A 383 20.88 -7.03 52.12
CA GLU A 383 21.97 -7.95 52.46
C GLU A 383 22.58 -7.65 53.83
N VAL A 384 22.82 -6.37 54.14
CA VAL A 384 23.34 -5.94 55.44
C VAL A 384 22.34 -6.24 56.55
N GLU A 385 21.05 -5.98 56.33
CA GLU A 385 19.99 -6.28 57.29
C GLU A 385 19.90 -7.79 57.57
N LYS A 386 20.06 -8.63 56.54
CA LYS A 386 20.12 -10.08 56.68
C LYS A 386 21.34 -10.53 57.49
N LYS A 387 22.53 -9.94 57.22
CA LYS A 387 23.75 -10.21 58.00
C LYS A 387 23.60 -9.78 59.47
N VAL A 388 22.96 -8.64 59.74
CA VAL A 388 22.68 -8.18 61.10
C VAL A 388 21.71 -9.13 61.81
N ALA A 389 20.65 -9.58 61.15
CA ALA A 389 19.72 -10.56 61.71
C ALA A 389 20.39 -11.91 62.01
N GLU A 390 21.30 -12.38 61.16
CA GLU A 390 22.11 -13.58 61.40
C GLU A 390 23.05 -13.41 62.60
N HIS A 391 23.71 -12.25 62.72
CA HIS A 391 24.55 -11.94 63.89
C HIS A 391 23.74 -11.83 65.19
N GLN A 392 22.56 -11.21 65.17
CA GLN A 392 21.67 -11.14 66.34
C GLN A 392 21.14 -12.53 66.76
N LYS A 393 20.91 -13.45 65.81
CA LYS A 393 20.58 -14.84 66.15
C LYS A 393 21.74 -15.56 66.81
N LYS A 394 22.96 -15.44 66.27
CA LYS A 394 24.17 -16.02 66.87
C LYS A 394 24.44 -15.46 68.26
N GLU A 395 24.21 -14.17 68.49
CA GLU A 395 24.37 -13.53 69.80
C GLU A 395 23.34 -14.03 70.83
N LYS A 396 22.12 -14.40 70.40
CA LYS A 396 21.11 -15.03 71.25
C LYS A 396 21.42 -16.49 71.56
N GLU A 397 22.03 -17.23 70.64
CA GLU A 397 22.48 -18.63 70.87
C GLU A 397 23.66 -18.72 71.85
N PHE A 398 24.49 -17.67 71.97
CA PHE A 398 25.57 -17.58 72.96
C PHE A 398 25.11 -17.14 74.37
N LYS A 399 23.83 -16.81 74.56
CA LYS A 399 23.24 -16.38 75.84
C LYS A 399 22.42 -17.46 76.56
N ILE A 400 22.54 -18.72 76.13
CA ILE A 400 22.07 -19.93 76.83
C ILE A 400 23.32 -20.65 77.35
#